data_AF-A0A3M7RFL5-F1
#
_entry.id   AF-A0A3M7RFL5-F1
#
_cell.length_a   1.000
_cell.length_b   1.000
_cell.length_c   1.000
_cell.angle_alpha   90.00
_cell.angle_beta   90.00
_cell.angle_gamma   90.00
#
_symmetry.space_group_name_H-M   'P 1'
#
loop_
_entity.id
_entity.type
_entity.pdbx_description
1 polymer ?
#
loop_
_entity_poly.entity_id
_entity_poly.type
_entity_poly.pdbx_seq_one_letter_code
_entity_poly.pdbx_strand_id
1 'polypeptide(L)'
;MVVFEELINNITNNINSSIETNSGSPVIFTALCIKETGSTRRELRRLYSQMVSPNGLTPQIEDLINYTSNRNEIIDIFKQFNPKFNRIYGKTFLEKEPEIEQFKETAFKKPLIYSGHPYYCPNGWRRYSLLIDNFKFNKDWPVAYHGTASKNLINILHEGLRPSEQKKGKHCAVFGDGFYFSPSIEYAEIKKSKTKGFYIQTVLQCRVKPETFKIRRETLLSDKSKQIDPNFKNSELEWLIPKDYITLLNISKSLNNSSKNDERFFIISGIMARLTKEDPKDLKMNFKNRYQIFDVLKYFSQINAITR
;
A
#
# COMPACT_ATOMS: atom_id res chain seq x y z
N MET A 1 -7.09 17.28 5.75
CA MET A 1 -7.99 17.63 4.63
C MET A 1 -8.00 19.12 4.37
N VAL A 2 -8.18 19.96 5.40
CA VAL A 2 -8.22 21.44 5.32
C VAL A 2 -7.08 22.06 4.50
N VAL A 3 -5.82 21.68 4.76
CA VAL A 3 -4.65 22.24 4.04
C VAL A 3 -4.66 21.93 2.53
N PHE A 4 -5.28 20.82 2.12
CA PHE A 4 -5.35 20.43 0.71
C PHE A 4 -6.47 21.18 -0.02
N GLU A 5 -7.62 21.39 0.63
CA GLU A 5 -8.69 22.25 0.13
C GLU A 5 -8.24 23.71 0.00
N GLU A 6 -7.49 24.22 0.98
CA GLU A 6 -6.93 25.58 0.94
C GLU A 6 -5.97 25.78 -0.25
N LEU A 7 -5.13 24.79 -0.53
CA LEU A 7 -4.21 24.83 -1.67
C LEU A 7 -4.97 24.79 -3.01
N ILE A 8 -5.99 23.94 -3.13
CA ILE A 8 -6.85 23.87 -4.32
C ILE A 8 -7.59 25.19 -4.54
N ASN A 9 -8.14 25.79 -3.48
CA ASN A 9 -8.84 27.07 -3.57
C ASN A 9 -7.89 28.20 -3.98
N ASN A 10 -6.67 28.22 -3.44
CA ASN A 10 -5.69 29.25 -3.76
C ASN A 10 -5.17 29.14 -5.21
N ILE A 11 -4.97 27.92 -5.72
CA ILE A 11 -4.62 27.67 -7.13
C ILE A 11 -5.79 28.08 -8.05
N THR A 12 -7.01 27.70 -7.70
CA THR A 12 -8.21 28.01 -8.50
C THR A 12 -8.48 29.51 -8.58
N ASN A 13 -8.31 30.23 -7.46
CA ASN A 13 -8.54 31.68 -7.40
C ASN A 13 -7.49 32.49 -8.18
N ASN A 14 -6.21 32.08 -8.13
CA ASN A 14 -5.15 32.73 -8.90
C ASN A 14 -5.29 32.49 -10.42
N ILE A 15 -5.80 31.32 -10.82
CA ILE A 15 -6.09 30.99 -12.22
C ILE A 15 -7.26 31.85 -12.72
N ASN A 16 -8.32 32.03 -11.94
CA ASN A 16 -9.49 32.81 -12.38
C ASN A 16 -9.23 34.32 -12.56
N SER A 17 -8.23 34.89 -11.90
CA SER A 17 -7.95 36.33 -11.95
C SER A 17 -6.96 36.76 -13.05
N SER A 18 -6.38 35.83 -13.82
CA SER A 18 -5.22 36.10 -14.68
C SER A 18 -5.39 35.72 -16.16
N ILE A 19 -6.61 35.44 -16.61
CA ILE A 19 -6.84 34.80 -17.91
C ILE A 19 -7.84 35.58 -18.77
N GLU A 20 -7.33 36.49 -19.60
CA GLU A 20 -7.95 36.79 -20.90
C GLU A 20 -7.50 35.70 -21.88
N THR A 21 -8.41 34.86 -22.39
CA THR A 21 -8.01 33.70 -23.22
C THR A 21 -8.53 33.68 -24.64
N ASN A 22 -7.57 33.63 -25.57
CA ASN A 22 -7.67 32.79 -26.76
C ASN A 22 -7.89 31.33 -26.33
N SER A 23 -8.89 30.69 -26.93
CA SER A 23 -9.46 29.37 -26.59
C SER A 23 -8.51 28.16 -26.70
N GLY A 24 -7.23 28.36 -27.03
CA GLY A 24 -6.19 27.33 -27.09
C GLY A 24 -5.18 27.36 -25.92
N SER A 25 -5.43 28.16 -24.88
CA SER A 25 -4.45 28.35 -23.81
C SER A 25 -4.31 27.12 -22.90
N PRO A 26 -3.08 26.62 -22.64
CA PRO A 26 -2.77 25.55 -21.69
C PRO A 26 -3.40 25.73 -20.29
N VAL A 27 -3.81 26.95 -19.96
CA VAL A 27 -4.40 27.29 -18.66
C VAL A 27 -5.84 26.75 -18.53
N ILE A 28 -6.65 26.73 -19.60
CA ILE A 28 -8.00 26.14 -19.58
C ILE A 28 -7.91 24.63 -19.34
N PHE A 29 -6.96 23.96 -20.01
CA PHE A 29 -6.73 22.54 -19.81
C PHE A 29 -6.20 22.22 -18.41
N THR A 30 -5.36 23.10 -17.85
CA THR A 30 -4.88 22.98 -16.47
C THR A 30 -6.02 23.11 -15.47
N ALA A 31 -6.93 24.07 -15.66
CA ALA A 31 -8.11 24.24 -14.82
C ALA A 31 -9.05 23.01 -14.89
N LEU A 32 -9.21 22.42 -16.07
CA LEU A 32 -9.99 21.18 -16.26
C LEU A 32 -9.34 19.98 -15.58
N CYS A 33 -8.03 19.80 -15.75
CA CYS A 33 -7.28 18.76 -15.05
C CYS A 33 -7.40 18.87 -13.52
N ILE A 34 -7.45 20.10 -12.98
CA ILE A 34 -7.61 20.34 -11.55
C ILE A 34 -9.04 20.03 -11.09
N LYS A 35 -10.05 20.37 -11.90
CA LYS A 35 -11.48 20.21 -11.58
C LYS A 35 -11.99 18.77 -11.73
N GLU A 36 -11.45 18.02 -12.69
CA GLU A 36 -11.88 16.66 -13.00
C GLU A 36 -11.25 15.62 -12.07
N THR A 37 -11.78 15.52 -10.85
CA THR A 37 -11.44 14.43 -9.92
C THR A 37 -11.96 13.10 -10.45
N GLY A 38 -11.10 12.09 -10.57
CA GLY A 38 -11.47 10.73 -10.99
C GLY A 38 -11.41 10.47 -12.50
N SER A 39 -11.05 11.47 -13.32
CA SER A 39 -10.81 11.25 -14.75
C SER A 39 -9.56 10.39 -14.98
N THR A 40 -9.68 9.38 -15.84
CA THR A 40 -8.58 8.51 -16.30
C THR A 40 -7.65 9.24 -17.28
N ARG A 41 -6.41 8.77 -17.43
CA ARG A 41 -5.49 9.26 -18.48
C ARG A 41 -6.12 9.28 -19.88
N ARG A 42 -6.91 8.26 -20.22
CA ARG A 42 -7.59 8.15 -21.52
C ARG A 42 -8.65 9.24 -21.68
N GLU A 43 -9.42 9.53 -20.64
CA GLU A 43 -10.43 10.59 -20.64
C GLU A 43 -9.78 11.97 -20.70
N LEU A 44 -8.72 12.22 -19.92
CA LEU A 44 -7.97 13.47 -19.97
C LEU A 44 -7.39 13.73 -21.37
N ARG A 45 -6.82 12.70 -22.01
CA ARG A 45 -6.36 12.80 -23.41
C ARG A 45 -7.52 13.06 -24.38
N ARG A 46 -8.65 12.38 -24.21
CA ARG A 46 -9.85 12.60 -25.04
C ARG A 46 -10.36 14.03 -24.92
N LEU A 47 -10.45 14.56 -23.70
CA LEU A 47 -10.86 15.94 -23.42
C LEU A 47 -9.88 16.94 -24.03
N TYR A 48 -8.57 16.69 -23.90
CA TYR A 48 -7.54 17.51 -24.52
C TYR A 48 -7.70 17.58 -26.04
N SER A 49 -7.83 16.43 -26.71
CA SER A 49 -7.99 16.36 -28.16
C SER A 49 -9.29 16.98 -28.69
N GLN A 50 -10.31 17.18 -27.83
CA GLN A 50 -11.52 17.90 -28.18
C GLN A 50 -11.35 19.43 -28.12
N MET A 51 -10.36 19.91 -27.35
CA MET A 51 -10.12 21.35 -27.11
C MET A 51 -8.96 21.89 -27.94
N VAL A 52 -8.00 21.04 -28.30
CA VAL A 52 -6.80 21.41 -29.04
C VAL A 52 -6.62 20.47 -30.23
N SER A 53 -6.08 21.00 -31.34
CA SER A 53 -5.71 20.21 -32.52
C SER A 53 -4.85 19.00 -32.14
N PRO A 54 -4.99 17.82 -32.79
CA PRO A 54 -4.25 16.61 -32.47
C PRO A 54 -2.72 16.78 -32.43
N ASN A 55 -2.19 17.74 -33.18
CA ASN A 55 -0.75 18.05 -33.23
C ASN A 55 -0.27 18.93 -32.06
N GLY A 56 -1.17 19.36 -31.19
CA GLY A 56 -0.88 20.25 -30.07
C GLY A 56 -0.45 19.54 -28.78
N LEU A 57 -0.29 18.22 -28.76
CA LEU A 57 0.12 17.50 -27.56
C LEU A 57 1.63 17.68 -27.34
N THR A 58 2.00 18.68 -26.55
CA THR A 58 3.40 18.90 -26.16
C THR A 58 3.81 17.96 -25.03
N PRO A 59 5.12 17.69 -24.85
CA PRO A 59 5.62 16.91 -23.70
C PRO A 59 5.13 17.45 -22.36
N GLN A 60 5.06 18.77 -22.18
CA GLN A 60 4.60 19.40 -20.93
C GLN A 60 3.13 19.09 -20.63
N ILE A 61 2.28 19.02 -21.66
CA ILE A 61 0.86 18.69 -21.50
C ILE A 61 0.70 17.20 -21.19
N GLU A 62 1.50 16.35 -21.82
CA GLU A 62 1.53 14.93 -21.51
C GLU A 62 1.98 14.68 -20.06
N ASP A 63 2.99 15.42 -19.58
CA ASP A 63 3.41 15.38 -18.17
C ASP A 63 2.29 15.82 -17.21
N LEU A 64 1.55 16.88 -17.55
CA LEU A 64 0.40 17.33 -16.77
C LEU A 64 -0.73 16.30 -16.74
N ILE A 65 -1.02 15.65 -17.88
CA ILE A 65 -2.00 14.56 -17.97
C ILE A 65 -1.58 13.39 -17.07
N ASN A 66 -0.30 12.99 -17.15
CA ASN A 66 0.23 11.91 -16.33
C ASN A 66 0.18 12.27 -14.84
N TYR A 67 0.56 13.48 -14.47
CA TYR A 67 0.47 13.99 -13.11
C TYR A 67 -0.97 13.95 -12.59
N THR A 68 -1.92 14.44 -13.39
CA THR A 68 -3.34 14.51 -13.02
C THR A 68 -3.95 13.12 -12.87
N SER A 69 -3.67 12.21 -13.81
CA SER A 69 -4.11 10.81 -13.71
C SER A 69 -3.55 10.16 -12.45
N ASN A 70 -2.25 10.28 -12.19
CA ASN A 70 -1.61 9.74 -10.98
C ASN A 70 -2.22 10.34 -9.70
N ARG A 71 -2.50 11.65 -9.69
CA ARG A 71 -3.17 12.33 -8.57
C ARG A 71 -4.57 11.74 -8.33
N ASN A 72 -5.35 11.55 -9.39
CA ASN A 72 -6.70 11.01 -9.30
C ASN A 72 -6.69 9.57 -8.77
N GLU A 73 -5.78 8.73 -9.28
CA GLU A 73 -5.57 7.36 -8.77
C GLU A 73 -5.22 7.35 -7.28
N ILE A 74 -4.33 8.25 -6.85
CA ILE A 74 -3.96 8.40 -5.43
C ILE A 74 -5.17 8.83 -4.60
N ILE A 75 -5.98 9.79 -5.07
CA ILE A 75 -7.19 10.25 -4.37
C ILE A 75 -8.19 9.11 -4.22
N ASP A 76 -8.39 8.29 -5.27
CA ASP A 76 -9.33 7.17 -5.22
C ASP A 76 -8.84 6.07 -4.27
N ILE A 77 -7.53 5.81 -4.20
CA ILE A 77 -6.95 4.98 -3.15
C ILE A 77 -7.18 5.61 -1.76
N PHE A 78 -7.09 6.93 -1.64
CA PHE A 78 -7.35 7.61 -0.37
C PHE A 78 -8.79 7.45 0.14
N LYS A 79 -9.77 7.41 -0.78
CA LYS A 79 -11.17 7.11 -0.45
C LYS A 79 -11.36 5.69 0.09
N GLN A 80 -10.43 4.78 -0.22
CA GLN A 80 -10.44 3.43 0.32
C GLN A 80 -9.90 3.36 1.76
N PHE A 81 -9.38 4.43 2.38
CA PHE A 81 -8.95 4.32 3.77
C PHE A 81 -10.11 4.43 4.75
N ASN A 82 -9.99 3.71 5.85
CA ASN A 82 -10.90 3.78 6.98
C ASN A 82 -10.15 4.27 8.23
N PRO A 83 -10.07 5.60 8.44
CA PRO A 83 -9.26 6.17 9.51
C PRO A 83 -9.69 5.71 10.91
N LYS A 84 -10.96 5.35 11.12
CA LYS A 84 -11.48 4.77 12.37
C LYS A 84 -10.70 3.53 12.83
N PHE A 85 -10.11 2.80 11.88
CA PHE A 85 -9.35 1.58 12.16
C PHE A 85 -7.83 1.76 12.11
N ASN A 86 -7.33 2.97 11.84
CA ASN A 86 -5.88 3.24 11.86
C ASN A 86 -5.30 2.98 13.24
N ARG A 87 -4.09 2.42 13.27
CA ARG A 87 -3.41 2.00 14.51
C ARG A 87 -1.95 2.43 14.52
N ILE A 88 -1.44 2.74 15.71
CA ILE A 88 -0.01 2.81 15.97
C ILE A 88 0.30 1.70 16.96
N TYR A 89 1.21 0.81 16.61
CA TYR A 89 1.51 -0.37 17.39
C TYR A 89 2.79 -0.20 18.22
N GLY A 90 2.74 -0.56 19.50
CA GLY A 90 3.90 -0.58 20.39
C GLY A 90 3.75 0.32 21.61
N LYS A 91 4.83 0.39 22.42
CA LYS A 91 4.95 1.28 23.58
C LYS A 91 5.94 2.43 23.37
N THR A 92 6.70 2.37 22.28
CA THR A 92 7.77 3.30 21.92
C THR A 92 7.22 4.52 21.19
N PHE A 93 6.06 5.02 21.60
CA PHE A 93 5.58 6.31 21.13
C PHE A 93 6.60 7.36 21.58
N LEU A 94 7.00 8.23 20.65
CA LEU A 94 7.78 9.40 21.03
C LEU A 94 7.00 10.17 22.10
N GLU A 95 7.71 10.74 23.05
CA GLU A 95 7.14 11.62 24.07
C GLU A 95 6.35 12.82 23.49
N LYS A 96 6.51 13.11 22.19
CA LYS A 96 5.79 14.14 21.43
C LYS A 96 5.62 13.75 19.96
N GLU A 97 4.85 12.72 19.64
CA GLU A 97 4.26 12.67 18.29
C GLU A 97 3.22 13.79 18.19
N PRO A 98 3.12 14.52 17.06
CA PRO A 98 1.95 15.36 16.84
C PRO A 98 0.72 14.45 16.97
N GLU A 99 -0.28 14.86 17.76
CA GLU A 99 -1.55 14.15 17.85
C GLU A 99 -2.11 13.97 16.44
N ILE A 100 -1.91 12.78 15.88
CA ILE A 100 -2.62 12.42 14.67
C ILE A 100 -3.94 11.88 15.19
N GLU A 101 -4.92 12.77 15.38
CA GLU A 101 -6.28 12.49 15.89
C GLU A 101 -6.95 11.24 15.26
N GLN A 102 -6.44 10.83 14.10
CA GLN A 102 -6.94 9.71 13.31
C GLN A 102 -6.35 8.35 13.68
N PHE A 103 -5.44 8.23 14.65
CA PHE A 103 -4.79 6.96 14.99
C PHE A 103 -5.09 6.51 16.42
N LYS A 104 -5.45 5.23 16.57
CA LYS A 104 -5.62 4.61 17.89
C LYS A 104 -4.36 3.83 18.28
N GLU A 105 -3.76 4.18 19.42
CA GLU A 105 -2.68 3.38 20.00
C GLU A 105 -3.14 1.95 20.29
N THR A 106 -2.29 0.97 19.99
CA THR A 106 -2.61 -0.44 20.21
C THR A 106 -1.38 -1.22 20.63
N ALA A 107 -1.53 -1.93 21.74
CA ALA A 107 -0.55 -2.89 22.21
C ALA A 107 -1.30 -4.08 22.82
N PHE A 108 -0.75 -5.27 22.63
CA PHE A 108 -1.25 -6.47 23.30
C PHE A 108 -0.10 -7.26 23.89
N LYS A 109 -0.31 -7.76 25.12
CA LYS A 109 0.71 -8.49 25.89
C LYS A 109 0.87 -9.95 25.45
N LYS A 110 -0.15 -10.51 24.79
CA LYS A 110 -0.21 -11.89 24.30
C LYS A 110 -0.69 -11.87 22.85
N PRO A 111 -0.26 -12.82 22.00
CA PRO A 111 -0.73 -12.87 20.62
C PRO A 111 -2.24 -13.02 20.58
N LEU A 112 -2.86 -12.36 19.61
CA LEU A 112 -4.25 -12.64 19.24
C LEU A 112 -4.27 -13.91 18.38
N ILE A 113 -5.32 -14.72 18.47
CA ILE A 113 -5.44 -15.95 17.67
C ILE A 113 -6.54 -15.76 16.62
N TYR A 114 -6.22 -16.01 15.36
CA TYR A 114 -7.14 -15.95 14.23
C TYR A 114 -7.10 -17.28 13.47
N SER A 115 -8.20 -18.04 13.53
CA SER A 115 -8.31 -19.39 12.94
C SER A 115 -7.11 -20.29 13.28
N GLY A 116 -6.69 -20.30 14.55
CA GLY A 116 -5.56 -21.11 15.03
C GLY A 116 -4.16 -20.53 14.79
N HIS A 117 -4.03 -19.40 14.08
CA HIS A 117 -2.74 -18.77 13.83
C HIS A 117 -2.51 -17.55 14.73
N PRO A 118 -1.32 -17.41 15.35
CA PRO A 118 -1.02 -16.29 16.21
C PRO A 118 -0.71 -15.01 15.41
N TYR A 119 -1.18 -13.89 15.94
CA TYR A 119 -0.90 -12.54 15.46
C TYR A 119 -0.22 -11.76 16.58
N TYR A 120 1.07 -11.49 16.40
CA TYR A 120 1.90 -10.73 17.33
C TYR A 120 1.86 -9.24 17.04
N CYS A 121 2.08 -8.42 18.07
CA CYS A 121 1.92 -6.97 17.98
C CYS A 121 3.07 -6.43 17.14
N PRO A 122 2.82 -5.79 15.98
CA PRO A 122 3.88 -5.27 15.13
C PRO A 122 4.43 -3.97 15.73
N ASN A 123 5.15 -4.06 16.85
CA ASN A 123 5.65 -2.89 17.58
C ASN A 123 6.52 -1.99 16.69
N GLY A 124 6.31 -0.68 16.77
CA GLY A 124 7.00 0.31 15.95
C GLY A 124 6.36 0.55 14.58
N TRP A 125 5.25 -0.12 14.26
CA TRP A 125 4.55 0.04 12.99
C TRP A 125 3.28 0.88 13.11
N ARG A 126 2.97 1.63 12.05
CA ARG A 126 1.68 2.28 11.82
C ARG A 126 0.87 1.50 10.82
N ARG A 127 -0.42 1.36 11.07
CA ARG A 127 -1.39 0.76 10.15
C ARG A 127 -2.36 1.80 9.63
N TYR A 128 -2.38 1.94 8.32
CA TYR A 128 -3.40 2.65 7.58
C TYR A 128 -4.41 1.63 7.09
N SER A 129 -5.63 1.67 7.62
CA SER A 129 -6.65 0.65 7.33
C SER A 129 -7.35 0.92 6.03
N LEU A 130 -7.65 -0.13 5.28
CA LEU A 130 -8.51 -0.03 4.11
C LEU A 130 -9.96 -0.35 4.49
N LEU A 131 -10.89 0.28 3.79
CA LEU A 131 -12.31 -0.01 3.74
C LEU A 131 -12.48 -1.26 2.90
N ILE A 132 -13.04 -2.30 3.52
CA ILE A 132 -13.26 -3.59 2.87
C ILE A 132 -14.73 -3.92 2.99
N ASP A 133 -15.37 -4.08 1.84
CA ASP A 133 -16.75 -4.51 1.77
C ASP A 133 -16.91 -5.88 2.44
N ASN A 134 -17.93 -5.96 3.30
CA ASN A 134 -18.28 -7.18 4.01
C ASN A 134 -17.14 -7.81 4.85
N PHE A 135 -16.23 -6.99 5.39
CA PHE A 135 -15.10 -7.44 6.22
C PHE A 135 -15.45 -8.46 7.33
N LYS A 136 -16.69 -8.43 7.82
CA LYS A 136 -17.20 -9.41 8.81
C LYS A 136 -16.98 -10.87 8.42
N PHE A 137 -16.96 -11.21 7.13
CA PHE A 137 -16.72 -12.58 6.65
C PHE A 137 -15.24 -13.00 6.69
N ASN A 138 -14.33 -12.04 6.81
CA ASN A 138 -12.88 -12.27 6.82
C ASN A 138 -12.23 -11.86 8.15
N LYS A 139 -13.02 -11.42 9.14
CA LYS A 139 -12.52 -10.86 10.40
C LYS A 139 -11.69 -11.88 11.21
N ASP A 140 -12.04 -13.16 11.10
CA ASP A 140 -11.42 -14.27 11.84
C ASP A 140 -10.31 -14.97 11.03
N TRP A 141 -10.12 -14.56 9.77
CA TRP A 141 -9.03 -15.07 8.94
C TRP A 141 -7.67 -14.67 9.51
N PRO A 142 -6.66 -15.56 9.43
CA PRO A 142 -5.29 -15.26 9.82
C PRO A 142 -4.77 -13.95 9.24
N VAL A 143 -4.05 -13.20 10.06
CA VAL A 143 -3.33 -11.99 9.62
C VAL A 143 -1.98 -12.41 9.10
N ALA A 144 -1.64 -11.95 7.90
CA ALA A 144 -0.32 -12.10 7.32
C ALA A 144 0.12 -10.80 6.65
N TYR A 145 1.36 -10.76 6.20
CA TYR A 145 1.99 -9.61 5.59
C TYR A 145 2.56 -9.99 4.22
N HIS A 146 2.39 -9.10 3.25
CA HIS A 146 3.03 -9.20 1.94
C HIS A 146 4.07 -8.09 1.79
N GLY A 147 5.32 -8.50 1.64
CA GLY A 147 6.44 -7.61 1.38
C GLY A 147 6.47 -7.13 -0.05
N THR A 148 6.53 -5.82 -0.27
CA THR A 148 6.64 -5.24 -1.61
C THR A 148 7.54 -4.01 -1.63
N ALA A 149 7.96 -3.57 -2.81
CA ALA A 149 8.62 -2.28 -2.94
C ALA A 149 7.58 -1.17 -2.76
N SER A 150 7.92 -0.08 -2.07
CA SER A 150 7.00 1.06 -1.89
C SER A 150 6.44 1.59 -3.23
N LYS A 151 7.26 1.57 -4.30
CA LYS A 151 6.84 1.98 -5.66
C LYS A 151 5.76 1.09 -6.29
N ASN A 152 5.58 -0.15 -5.81
CA ASN A 152 4.57 -1.07 -6.32
C ASN A 152 3.26 -0.99 -5.53
N LEU A 153 3.24 -0.28 -4.40
CA LEU A 153 2.12 -0.27 -3.47
C LEU A 153 0.84 0.24 -4.14
N ILE A 154 0.92 1.36 -4.85
CA ILE A 154 -0.20 1.97 -5.57
C ILE A 154 -0.76 1.01 -6.62
N ASN A 155 0.10 0.41 -7.45
CA ASN A 155 -0.33 -0.57 -8.46
C ASN A 155 -1.01 -1.79 -7.82
N ILE A 156 -0.52 -2.28 -6.68
CA ILE A 156 -1.15 -3.42 -5.99
C ILE A 156 -2.51 -3.04 -5.40
N LEU A 157 -2.68 -1.82 -4.88
CA LEU A 157 -3.96 -1.36 -4.35
C LEU A 157 -4.98 -1.14 -5.47
N HIS A 158 -4.54 -0.71 -6.65
CA HIS A 158 -5.40 -0.45 -7.80
C HIS A 158 -5.77 -1.73 -8.57
N GLU A 159 -4.77 -2.54 -8.92
CA GLU A 159 -4.94 -3.70 -9.79
C GLU A 159 -5.07 -5.03 -9.03
N GLY A 160 -4.87 -5.00 -7.71
CA GLY A 160 -4.72 -6.19 -6.89
C GLY A 160 -3.30 -6.77 -6.92
N LEU A 161 -3.07 -7.72 -6.02
CA LEU A 161 -1.81 -8.44 -5.97
C LEU A 161 -1.75 -9.44 -7.12
N ARG A 162 -0.57 -9.58 -7.75
CA ARG A 162 -0.31 -10.56 -8.80
C ARG A 162 0.51 -11.73 -8.24
N PRO A 163 0.31 -12.97 -8.72
CA PRO A 163 1.13 -14.09 -8.29
C PRO A 163 2.59 -13.84 -8.70
N SER A 164 3.52 -14.24 -7.84
CA SER A 164 4.91 -14.38 -8.20
C SER A 164 5.08 -15.59 -9.12
N GLU A 165 5.90 -15.43 -10.14
CA GLU A 165 6.19 -16.47 -11.14
C GLU A 165 7.67 -16.80 -11.12
N GLN A 166 8.00 -18.08 -11.20
CA GLN A 166 9.36 -18.56 -11.32
C GLN A 166 9.93 -18.13 -12.68
N LYS A 167 10.88 -17.20 -12.65
CA LYS A 167 11.58 -16.75 -13.86
C LYS A 167 13.01 -17.31 -13.84
N LYS A 168 13.47 -17.83 -14.98
CA LYS A 168 14.85 -18.33 -15.13
C LYS A 168 15.84 -17.27 -14.61
N GLY A 169 16.67 -17.64 -13.64
CA GLY A 169 17.70 -16.78 -13.07
C GLY A 169 17.24 -15.76 -12.02
N LYS A 170 15.98 -15.78 -11.57
CA LYS A 170 15.52 -14.95 -10.45
C LYS A 170 15.11 -15.83 -9.28
N HIS A 171 15.64 -15.52 -8.09
CA HIS A 171 15.26 -16.16 -6.82
C HIS A 171 13.84 -15.79 -6.33
N CYS A 172 12.97 -15.31 -7.21
CA CYS A 172 11.58 -15.05 -6.87
C CYS A 172 10.81 -16.37 -7.05
N ALA A 173 9.96 -16.72 -6.08
CA ALA A 173 9.14 -17.93 -6.07
C ALA A 173 9.90 -19.26 -5.86
N VAL A 174 10.71 -19.37 -4.80
CA VAL A 174 11.50 -20.57 -4.45
C VAL A 174 10.65 -21.84 -4.31
N PHE A 175 9.39 -21.69 -3.90
CA PHE A 175 8.47 -22.81 -3.67
C PHE A 175 7.40 -22.98 -4.77
N GLY A 176 7.59 -22.33 -5.93
CA GLY A 176 6.69 -22.38 -7.08
C GLY A 176 5.77 -21.16 -7.19
N ASP A 177 5.06 -21.06 -8.30
CA ASP A 177 4.21 -19.91 -8.62
C ASP A 177 3.07 -19.73 -7.60
N GLY A 178 2.83 -18.49 -7.20
CA GLY A 178 1.73 -18.18 -6.28
C GLY A 178 1.88 -16.88 -5.52
N PHE A 179 1.08 -16.74 -4.47
CA PHE A 179 1.06 -15.58 -3.60
C PHE A 179 1.80 -15.88 -2.31
N TYR A 180 2.76 -15.02 -1.99
CA TYR A 180 3.63 -15.17 -0.83
C TYR A 180 3.23 -14.19 0.26
N PHE A 181 3.05 -14.72 1.46
CA PHE A 181 2.78 -13.95 2.67
C PHE A 181 3.68 -14.43 3.80
N SER A 182 3.67 -13.72 4.92
CA SER A 182 4.34 -14.12 6.16
C SER A 182 3.51 -13.73 7.37
N PRO A 183 3.45 -14.55 8.42
CA PRO A 183 2.86 -14.12 9.68
C PRO A 183 3.76 -13.12 10.43
N SER A 184 5.03 -13.03 10.06
CA SER A 184 6.01 -12.08 10.62
C SER A 184 6.11 -10.83 9.76
N ILE A 185 5.92 -9.67 10.39
CA ILE A 185 6.12 -8.38 9.72
C ILE A 185 7.61 -8.11 9.49
N GLU A 186 8.47 -8.54 10.42
CA GLU A 186 9.93 -8.40 10.36
C GLU A 186 10.55 -9.27 9.26
N TYR A 187 9.89 -10.37 8.89
CA TYR A 187 10.26 -11.13 7.70
C TYR A 187 9.79 -10.48 6.40
N ALA A 188 8.57 -9.93 6.39
CA ALA A 188 7.95 -9.35 5.20
C ALA A 188 8.59 -8.01 4.76
N GLU A 189 9.37 -7.35 5.59
CA GLU A 189 9.98 -6.05 5.32
C GLU A 189 11.22 -6.08 4.40
N ILE A 190 11.09 -6.71 3.24
CA ILE A 190 12.21 -6.98 2.33
C ILE A 190 12.85 -5.69 1.78
N LYS A 191 12.06 -4.63 1.57
CA LYS A 191 12.51 -3.41 0.88
C LYS A 191 12.33 -2.16 1.73
N LYS A 192 13.40 -1.37 1.79
CA LYS A 192 13.45 -0.05 2.43
C LYS A 192 13.81 1.01 1.40
N SER A 193 13.29 2.21 1.60
CA SER A 193 13.72 3.41 0.87
C SER A 193 14.25 4.43 1.87
N LYS A 194 15.31 5.16 1.50
CA LYS A 194 15.83 6.27 2.32
C LYS A 194 15.37 7.59 1.73
N THR A 195 14.82 8.47 2.55
CA THR A 195 14.42 9.82 2.14
C THR A 195 14.57 10.78 3.31
N LYS A 196 15.16 11.96 3.07
CA LYS A 196 15.31 13.04 4.07
C LYS A 196 15.89 12.56 5.43
N GLY A 197 16.83 11.62 5.39
CA GLY A 197 17.45 11.07 6.61
C GLY A 197 16.66 9.98 7.33
N PHE A 198 15.52 9.54 6.80
CA PHE A 198 14.72 8.46 7.34
C PHE A 198 14.71 7.25 6.40
N TYR A 199 14.71 6.06 6.99
CA TYR A 199 14.34 4.83 6.30
C TYR A 199 12.85 4.61 6.44
N ILE A 200 12.22 4.26 5.33
CA ILE A 200 10.80 3.94 5.24
C ILE A 200 10.70 2.47 4.81
N GLN A 201 9.93 1.71 5.57
CA GLN A 201 9.53 0.35 5.24
C GLN A 201 8.01 0.31 5.08
N THR A 202 7.54 -0.41 4.06
CA THR A 202 6.12 -0.62 3.83
C THR A 202 5.84 -2.09 3.58
N VAL A 203 4.76 -2.60 4.16
CA VAL A 203 4.22 -3.91 3.83
C VAL A 203 2.70 -3.84 3.75
N LEU A 204 2.10 -4.77 3.02
CA LEU A 204 0.65 -4.92 2.98
C LEU A 204 0.21 -5.87 4.09
N GLN A 205 -0.72 -5.46 4.94
CA GLN A 205 -1.37 -6.36 5.88
C GLN A 205 -2.57 -7.02 5.21
N CYS A 206 -2.57 -8.35 5.20
CA CYS A 206 -3.57 -9.17 4.55
C CYS A 206 -4.33 -10.02 5.56
N ARG A 207 -5.59 -10.34 5.26
CA ARG A 207 -6.29 -11.49 5.84
C ARG A 207 -6.23 -12.62 4.84
N VAL A 208 -5.76 -13.79 5.25
CA VAL A 208 -5.59 -14.95 4.37
C VAL A 208 -6.60 -16.02 4.75
N LYS A 209 -7.33 -16.57 3.77
CA LYS A 209 -8.32 -17.60 4.00
C LYS A 209 -7.64 -18.82 4.65
N PRO A 210 -8.17 -19.34 5.77
CA PRO A 210 -7.64 -20.55 6.40
C PRO A 210 -7.56 -21.70 5.40
N GLU A 211 -6.59 -22.59 5.59
CA GLU A 211 -6.42 -23.83 4.81
C GLU A 211 -6.10 -23.64 3.31
N THR A 212 -6.00 -22.41 2.81
CA THR A 212 -5.67 -22.16 1.39
C THR A 212 -4.19 -21.87 1.15
N PHE A 213 -3.35 -21.95 2.18
CA PHE A 213 -1.92 -21.68 2.08
C PHE A 213 -1.10 -22.83 2.67
N LYS A 214 0.11 -22.98 2.15
CA LYS A 214 1.12 -23.92 2.65
C LYS A 214 2.14 -23.15 3.47
N ILE A 215 2.42 -23.62 4.68
CA ILE A 215 3.48 -23.09 5.54
C ILE A 215 4.82 -23.64 5.06
N ARG A 216 5.81 -22.76 4.92
CA ARG A 216 7.15 -23.03 4.41
C ARG A 216 8.19 -22.32 5.28
N ARG A 217 9.43 -22.80 5.17
CA ARG A 217 10.59 -22.15 5.76
C ARG A 217 10.93 -20.85 5.02
N GLU A 218 11.59 -19.95 5.72
CA GLU A 218 12.16 -18.73 5.14
C GLU A 218 13.20 -19.02 4.05
N THR A 219 13.32 -18.09 3.10
CA THR A 219 14.28 -18.18 1.98
C THR A 219 15.24 -16.99 1.88
N LEU A 220 15.27 -16.08 2.86
CA LEU A 220 16.02 -14.82 2.77
C LEU A 220 17.35 -14.83 3.51
N LEU A 221 17.54 -15.71 4.50
CA LEU A 221 18.78 -15.77 5.27
C LEU A 221 19.86 -16.60 4.55
N SER A 222 21.06 -16.03 4.48
CA SER A 222 22.27 -16.79 4.18
C SER A 222 22.71 -17.64 5.37
N ASP A 223 22.56 -17.11 6.59
CA ASP A 223 22.90 -17.77 7.85
C ASP A 223 21.65 -18.37 8.50
N LYS A 224 21.49 -19.68 8.36
CA LYS A 224 20.34 -20.43 8.88
C LYS A 224 20.28 -20.51 10.41
N SER A 225 21.34 -20.11 11.13
CA SER A 225 21.34 -20.07 12.59
C SER A 225 20.62 -18.85 13.17
N LYS A 226 20.48 -17.78 12.37
CA LYS A 226 19.84 -16.53 12.81
C LYS A 226 18.33 -16.68 12.86
N GLN A 227 17.72 -16.34 13.98
CA GLN A 227 16.27 -16.18 14.07
C GLN A 227 15.87 -14.80 13.54
N ILE A 228 14.90 -14.75 12.61
CA ILE A 228 14.44 -13.48 12.01
C ILE A 228 13.49 -12.75 12.96
N ASP A 229 12.49 -13.48 13.46
CA ASP A 229 11.47 -12.97 14.35
C ASP A 229 11.39 -13.87 15.58
N PRO A 230 11.54 -13.35 16.81
CA PRO A 230 11.55 -14.15 18.02
C PRO A 230 10.20 -14.84 18.28
N ASN A 231 9.12 -14.36 17.66
CA ASN A 231 7.78 -14.89 17.83
C ASN A 231 7.46 -16.09 16.92
N PHE A 232 8.30 -16.35 15.91
CA PHE A 232 8.06 -17.40 14.92
C PHE A 232 9.31 -18.25 14.71
N LYS A 233 9.12 -19.52 14.35
CA LYS A 233 10.25 -20.34 13.89
C LYS A 233 10.51 -20.04 12.42
N ASN A 234 11.78 -20.02 12.03
CA ASN A 234 12.17 -19.81 10.63
C ASN A 234 11.55 -20.84 9.66
N SER A 235 11.18 -22.04 10.15
CA SER A 235 10.48 -23.06 9.36
C SER A 235 9.02 -22.73 9.03
N GLU A 236 8.49 -21.62 9.56
CA GLU A 236 7.07 -21.28 9.56
C GLU A 236 6.78 -19.88 8.95
N LEU A 237 7.81 -19.21 8.41
CA LEU A 237 7.76 -17.79 8.05
C LEU A 237 7.18 -17.50 6.66
N GLU A 238 7.09 -18.48 5.76
CA GLU A 238 6.53 -18.27 4.43
C GLU A 238 5.19 -18.98 4.27
N TRP A 239 4.16 -18.24 3.89
CA TRP A 239 2.84 -18.76 3.55
C TRP A 239 2.64 -18.62 2.05
N LEU A 240 2.52 -19.75 1.36
CA LEU A 240 2.32 -19.81 -0.10
C LEU A 240 0.89 -20.23 -0.41
N ILE A 241 0.15 -19.39 -1.13
CA ILE A 241 -1.08 -19.78 -1.82
C ILE A 241 -0.68 -20.17 -3.26
N PRO A 242 -0.68 -21.46 -3.63
CA PRO A 242 -0.23 -21.90 -4.95
C PRO A 242 -1.13 -21.34 -6.05
N LYS A 243 -0.55 -20.99 -7.21
CA LYS A 243 -1.31 -20.48 -8.37
C LYS A 243 -2.38 -21.48 -8.83
N ASP A 244 -2.12 -22.78 -8.73
CA ASP A 244 -3.06 -23.83 -9.16
C ASP A 244 -4.35 -23.86 -8.33
N TYR A 245 -4.33 -23.41 -7.07
CA TYR A 245 -5.54 -23.31 -6.26
C TYR A 245 -6.55 -22.32 -6.89
N ILE A 246 -6.04 -21.27 -7.52
CA ILE A 246 -6.86 -20.24 -8.16
C ILE A 246 -7.46 -20.77 -9.46
N THR A 247 -6.68 -21.51 -10.23
CA THR A 247 -7.15 -22.13 -11.48
C THR A 247 -8.28 -23.13 -11.20
N LEU A 248 -8.13 -23.98 -10.18
CA LEU A 248 -9.14 -24.99 -9.83
C LEU A 248 -10.47 -24.36 -9.39
N LEU A 249 -10.45 -23.27 -8.62
CA LEU A 249 -11.69 -22.56 -8.26
C LEU A 249 -12.34 -21.85 -9.45
N ASN A 250 -11.55 -21.32 -10.38
CA ASN A 250 -12.13 -20.74 -11.59
C ASN A 250 -12.84 -21.79 -12.45
N ILE A 251 -12.33 -23.03 -12.47
CA ILE A 251 -12.98 -24.16 -13.15
C ILE A 251 -14.28 -24.56 -12.41
N SER A 252 -14.26 -24.69 -11.08
CA SER A 252 -15.48 -25.06 -10.33
C SER A 252 -16.60 -24.03 -10.46
N LYS A 253 -16.26 -22.73 -10.55
CA LYS A 253 -17.22 -21.65 -10.83
C LYS A 253 -17.89 -21.79 -12.19
N SER A 254 -17.11 -22.10 -13.22
CA SER A 254 -17.61 -22.32 -14.58
C SER A 254 -18.64 -23.45 -14.61
N LEU A 255 -18.45 -24.48 -13.77
CA LEU A 255 -19.34 -25.64 -13.72
C LEU A 255 -20.63 -25.40 -12.91
N ASN A 256 -20.61 -24.56 -11.87
CA ASN A 256 -21.71 -24.50 -10.90
C ASN A 256 -22.70 -23.34 -11.07
N ASN A 257 -22.53 -22.43 -12.05
CA ASN A 257 -23.41 -21.26 -12.29
C ASN A 257 -23.81 -20.47 -11.02
N SER A 258 -23.03 -20.59 -9.94
CA SER A 258 -23.30 -19.99 -8.65
C SER A 258 -22.80 -18.56 -8.69
N SER A 259 -23.69 -17.65 -9.07
CA SER A 259 -23.43 -16.22 -8.94
C SER A 259 -23.29 -15.85 -7.46
N LYS A 260 -22.22 -15.13 -7.12
CA LYS A 260 -22.10 -14.17 -5.98
C LYS A 260 -21.41 -14.57 -4.66
N ASN A 261 -20.76 -15.72 -4.52
CA ASN A 261 -19.81 -15.87 -3.41
C ASN A 261 -18.37 -15.57 -3.88
N ASP A 262 -17.86 -14.46 -3.35
CA ASP A 262 -16.57 -13.88 -3.64
C ASP A 262 -15.47 -14.75 -3.02
N GLU A 263 -15.06 -15.80 -3.75
CA GLU A 263 -14.00 -16.74 -3.36
C GLU A 263 -12.61 -16.10 -3.43
N ARG A 264 -12.42 -15.02 -2.68
CA ARG A 264 -11.10 -14.46 -2.44
C ARG A 264 -10.33 -15.39 -1.51
N PHE A 265 -9.06 -15.61 -1.82
CA PHE A 265 -8.13 -16.35 -0.95
C PHE A 265 -7.47 -15.45 0.09
N PHE A 266 -7.46 -14.14 -0.17
CA PHE A 266 -6.97 -13.15 0.75
C PHE A 266 -7.62 -11.81 0.44
N ILE A 267 -7.55 -10.90 1.39
CA ILE A 267 -7.90 -9.49 1.21
C ILE A 267 -6.76 -8.63 1.77
N ILE A 268 -6.46 -7.53 1.09
CA ILE A 268 -5.56 -6.51 1.63
C ILE A 268 -6.38 -5.63 2.56
N SER A 269 -5.99 -5.60 3.83
CA SER A 269 -6.75 -4.95 4.91
C SER A 269 -6.10 -3.70 5.48
N GLY A 270 -4.87 -3.43 5.10
CA GLY A 270 -4.17 -2.23 5.48
C GLY A 270 -2.78 -2.15 4.89
N ILE A 271 -2.20 -0.97 5.01
CA ILE A 271 -0.81 -0.70 4.71
C ILE A 271 -0.12 -0.51 6.05
N MET A 272 0.93 -1.28 6.29
CA MET A 272 1.81 -1.07 7.43
C MET A 272 2.99 -0.23 6.98
N ALA A 273 3.34 0.78 7.77
CA ALA A 273 4.52 1.60 7.52
C ALA A 273 5.34 1.75 8.81
N ARG A 274 6.66 1.74 8.65
CA ARG A 274 7.62 2.04 9.72
C ARG A 274 8.61 3.08 9.21
N LEU A 275 8.92 4.05 10.07
CA LEU A 275 9.91 5.09 9.81
C LEU A 275 10.96 5.07 10.91
N THR A 276 12.22 5.02 10.50
CA THR A 276 13.37 4.96 11.41
C THR A 276 14.45 5.92 10.94
N LYS A 277 15.22 6.48 11.87
CA LYS A 277 16.45 7.24 11.52
C LYS A 277 17.61 6.32 11.21
N GLU A 278 17.70 5.25 12.00
CA GLU A 278 18.69 4.20 11.84
C GLU A 278 18.26 3.23 10.75
N ASP A 279 19.25 2.61 10.13
CA ASP A 279 18.98 1.53 9.20
C ASP A 279 18.25 0.40 9.93
N PRO A 280 17.12 -0.11 9.41
CA PRO A 280 16.40 -1.21 10.02
C PRO A 280 17.25 -2.44 10.34
N LYS A 281 18.33 -2.68 9.57
CA LYS A 281 19.27 -3.79 9.83
C LYS A 281 20.11 -3.59 11.10
N ASP A 282 20.34 -2.34 11.47
CA ASP A 282 21.15 -1.95 12.63
C ASP A 282 20.29 -1.71 13.88
N LEU A 283 18.96 -1.71 13.72
CA LEU A 283 18.04 -1.69 14.85
C LEU A 283 18.27 -2.95 15.68
N LYS A 284 19.01 -2.80 16.77
CA LYS A 284 18.98 -3.78 17.84
C LYS A 284 17.51 -3.94 18.20
N MET A 285 16.97 -5.16 18.19
CA MET A 285 15.60 -5.46 18.65
C MET A 285 15.42 -5.24 20.16
N ASN A 286 16.09 -4.25 20.72
CA ASN A 286 15.77 -3.69 22.01
C ASN A 286 14.55 -2.80 21.83
N PHE A 287 13.41 -3.30 22.31
CA PHE A 287 12.09 -2.65 22.40
C PHE A 287 12.07 -1.26 23.09
N LYS A 288 13.23 -0.66 23.40
CA LYS A 288 13.39 0.62 24.10
C LYS A 288 13.87 1.77 23.23
N ASN A 289 14.31 1.55 21.99
CA ASN A 289 14.88 2.64 21.18
C ASN A 289 13.80 3.41 20.39
N ARG A 290 13.96 4.75 20.40
CA ARG A 290 12.99 5.78 20.03
C ARG A 290 12.81 5.89 18.50
N TYR A 291 11.60 5.70 18.00
CA TYR A 291 11.24 5.85 16.59
C TYR A 291 10.74 7.26 16.32
N GLN A 292 11.41 8.06 15.48
CA GLN A 292 10.84 9.33 15.02
C GLN A 292 9.99 9.12 13.78
N ILE A 293 8.68 9.35 13.87
CA ILE A 293 7.77 9.10 12.75
C ILE A 293 7.18 10.41 12.22
N PHE A 294 7.58 10.74 11.00
CA PHE A 294 6.95 11.78 10.18
C PHE A 294 5.75 11.19 9.40
N ASP A 295 4.83 12.07 9.04
CA ASP A 295 3.59 11.69 8.34
C ASP A 295 3.88 11.11 6.94
N VAL A 296 3.61 9.81 6.76
CA VAL A 296 3.73 9.09 5.48
C VAL A 296 2.81 9.72 4.43
N LEU A 297 1.69 10.33 4.84
CA LEU A 297 0.81 11.05 3.94
C LEU A 297 1.47 12.32 3.41
N LYS A 298 2.28 12.98 4.24
CA LYS A 298 3.12 14.11 3.82
C LYS A 298 4.24 13.66 2.87
N TYR A 299 4.72 12.42 2.98
CA TYR A 299 5.65 11.84 1.99
C TYR A 299 4.96 11.54 0.64
N PHE A 300 3.76 10.94 0.64
CA PHE A 300 2.97 10.80 -0.60
C PHE A 300 2.60 12.16 -1.21
N SER A 301 2.30 13.17 -0.39
CA SER A 301 2.05 14.53 -0.88
C SER A 301 3.32 15.26 -1.32
N GLN A 302 4.50 14.93 -0.78
CA GLN A 302 5.79 15.56 -1.11
C GLN A 302 6.57 14.85 -2.23
N ILE A 303 6.30 13.58 -2.54
CA ILE A 303 6.78 12.97 -3.79
C ILE A 303 6.32 13.80 -5.00
N ASN A 304 5.13 14.42 -4.91
CA ASN A 304 4.65 15.39 -5.91
C ASN A 304 5.29 16.78 -5.84
N ALA A 305 6.01 17.11 -4.76
CA ALA A 305 6.68 18.39 -4.59
C ALA A 305 8.18 18.35 -4.96
N ILE A 306 8.76 17.15 -5.08
CA ILE A 306 10.19 16.93 -5.37
C ILE A 306 10.48 16.78 -6.88
N THR A 307 9.45 16.73 -7.73
CA THR A 307 9.57 16.80 -9.20
C THR A 307 9.17 18.18 -9.75
N ARG A 308 9.22 19.22 -8.92
CA ARG A 308 9.24 20.62 -9.36
C ARG A 308 10.67 21.09 -9.54
#